data_AF-A0A1N7QET9-F1
#
_entry.id   AF-A0A1N7QET9-F1
#
_cell.length_a   1.000
_cell.length_b   1.000
_cell.length_c   1.000
_cell.angle_alpha   90.00
_cell.angle_beta   90.00
_cell.angle_gamma   90.00
#
_symmetry.space_group_name_H-M   'P 1'
#
loop_
_entity.id
_entity.type
_entity.pdbx_description
1 polymer ?
#
loop_
_entity_poly.entity_id
_entity_poly.type
_entity_poly.pdbx_seq_one_letter_code
_entity_poly.pdbx_strand_id
1 'polypeptide(L)'
;MKNYYSEDEIVLCTYIARFGRGLLAEKKVATFGKRPVSSVQMKVQNIAAMLDEKGIPRNSDITPLSGKTTGESGRETDWPIVEKLVSMEKADIWAKCKEVLANDR
;
A
#
# COMPACT_ATOMS: atom_id res chain seq x y z
N MET A 1 -14.39 16.09 -5.10
CA MET A 1 -13.96 15.63 -3.76
C MET A 1 -12.75 14.74 -3.95
N LYS A 2 -11.58 15.06 -3.37
CA LYS A 2 -10.40 14.18 -3.48
C LYS A 2 -10.65 12.94 -2.62
N ASN A 3 -10.80 11.77 -3.26
CA ASN A 3 -10.91 10.48 -2.56
C ASN A 3 -9.52 10.05 -2.07
N TYR A 4 -9.12 10.57 -0.92
CA TYR A 4 -7.89 10.14 -0.24
C TYR A 4 -8.02 8.67 0.20
N TYR A 5 -6.88 8.00 0.34
CA TYR A 5 -6.83 6.67 0.95
C TYR A 5 -6.88 6.85 2.47
N SER A 6 -7.67 6.03 3.17
CA SER A 6 -7.61 5.97 4.62
C SER A 6 -6.33 5.27 5.08
N GLU A 7 -5.96 5.47 6.34
CA GLU A 7 -4.81 4.79 6.95
C GLU A 7 -4.92 3.27 6.84
N ASP A 8 -6.11 2.72 7.08
CA ASP A 8 -6.43 1.31 6.92
C ASP A 8 -6.16 0.80 5.50
N GLU A 9 -6.57 1.55 4.48
CA GLU A 9 -6.30 1.18 3.09
C GLU A 9 -4.80 1.25 2.77
N ILE A 10 -4.07 2.20 3.35
CA ILE A 10 -2.61 2.29 3.22
C ILE A 10 -1.92 1.10 3.89
N VAL A 11 -2.37 0.66 5.07
CA VAL A 11 -1.86 -0.57 5.72
C VAL A 11 -2.00 -1.78 4.78
N LEU A 12 -3.20 -1.96 4.22
CA LEU A 12 -3.50 -3.05 3.29
C LEU A 12 -2.65 -2.97 2.01
N CYS A 13 -2.52 -1.80 1.40
CA CYS A 13 -1.70 -1.61 0.20
C CYS A 13 -0.20 -1.82 0.48
N THR A 14 0.28 -1.41 1.66
CA THR A 14 1.68 -1.58 2.09
C THR A 14 2.03 -3.05 2.25
N TYR A 15 1.13 -3.86 2.80
CA TYR A 15 1.31 -5.31 2.88
C TYR A 15 1.51 -5.93 1.49
N ILE A 16 0.66 -5.57 0.52
CA ILE A 16 0.78 -6.08 -0.86
C ILE A 16 2.11 -5.63 -1.48
N ALA A 17 2.50 -4.36 -1.31
CA ALA A 17 3.76 -3.85 -1.85
C ALA A 17 4.97 -4.60 -1.29
N ARG A 18 5.01 -4.86 0.02
CA ARG A 18 6.14 -5.53 0.68
C ARG A 18 6.19 -7.04 0.47
N PHE A 19 5.05 -7.72 0.49
CA PHE A 19 5.02 -9.19 0.56
C PHE A 19 4.27 -9.87 -0.58
N GLY A 20 3.68 -9.09 -1.49
CA GLY A 20 2.98 -9.60 -2.66
C GLY A 20 1.55 -10.07 -2.36
N ARG A 21 0.98 -10.78 -3.33
CA ARG A 21 -0.46 -11.07 -3.41
C ARG A 21 -0.91 -12.38 -2.72
N GLY A 22 -0.03 -12.99 -1.93
CA GLY A 22 -0.24 -14.35 -1.41
C GLY A 22 -1.40 -14.47 -0.41
N LEU A 23 -1.54 -13.52 0.52
CA LEU A 23 -2.61 -13.54 1.55
C LEU A 23 -3.64 -12.42 1.35
N LEU A 24 -3.30 -11.41 0.55
CA LEU A 24 -4.12 -10.23 0.31
C LEU A 24 -3.89 -9.77 -1.12
N ALA A 25 -4.96 -9.40 -1.82
CA ALA A 25 -4.90 -8.89 -3.19
C ALA A 25 -5.69 -7.59 -3.32
N GLU A 26 -5.37 -6.81 -4.34
CA GLU A 26 -5.93 -5.47 -4.58
C GLU A 26 -7.46 -5.49 -4.65
N LYS A 27 -8.06 -6.58 -5.14
CA LYS A 27 -9.52 -6.76 -5.18
C LYS A 27 -10.16 -6.67 -3.80
N LYS A 28 -9.54 -7.21 -2.76
CA LYS A 28 -10.09 -7.18 -1.38
C LYS A 28 -10.04 -5.76 -0.82
N VAL A 29 -8.93 -5.05 -1.05
CA VAL A 29 -8.77 -3.64 -0.65
C VAL A 29 -9.74 -2.74 -1.41
N ALA A 30 -9.96 -3.01 -2.70
CA ALA A 30 -10.91 -2.29 -3.53
C ALA A 30 -12.35 -2.42 -3.01
N THR A 31 -12.75 -3.62 -2.59
CA THR A 31 -14.05 -3.85 -1.94
C THR A 31 -14.16 -3.11 -0.61
N PHE A 32 -13.16 -3.22 0.26
CA PHE A 32 -13.11 -2.52 1.56
C PHE A 32 -13.23 -1.00 1.39
N GLY A 33 -12.41 -0.43 0.51
CA GLY A 33 -12.37 1.01 0.24
C GLY A 33 -13.46 1.55 -0.69
N LYS A 34 -14.37 0.68 -1.17
CA LYS A 34 -15.38 0.99 -2.20
C LYS A 34 -14.79 1.77 -3.39
N ARG A 35 -13.61 1.34 -3.88
CA ARG A 35 -12.85 2.01 -4.94
C ARG A 35 -12.52 1.07 -6.10
N PRO A 36 -12.21 1.59 -7.29
CA PRO A 36 -11.78 0.75 -8.42
C PRO A 36 -10.49 -0.02 -8.11
N VAL A 37 -10.42 -1.28 -8.56
CA VAL A 37 -9.22 -2.13 -8.40
C VAL A 37 -7.98 -1.48 -9.03
N SER A 38 -8.14 -0.82 -10.19
CA SER A 38 -7.05 -0.09 -10.86
C SER A 38 -6.48 1.04 -9.99
N SER A 39 -7.32 1.73 -9.22
CA SER A 39 -6.86 2.74 -8.27
C SER A 39 -5.99 2.12 -7.18
N VAL A 40 -6.41 0.97 -6.64
CA VAL A 40 -5.63 0.23 -5.62
C VAL A 40 -4.30 -0.24 -6.19
N GLN A 41 -4.31 -0.80 -7.41
CA GLN A 41 -3.10 -1.21 -8.09
C GLN A 41 -2.12 -0.04 -8.21
N MET A 42 -2.57 1.12 -8.70
CA MET A 42 -1.74 2.32 -8.76
C MET A 42 -1.20 2.72 -7.38
N LYS A 43 -2.00 2.62 -6.32
CA LYS A 43 -1.54 2.93 -4.95
C LYS A 43 -0.45 1.96 -4.48
N VAL A 44 -0.64 0.65 -4.69
CA VAL A 44 0.37 -0.38 -4.38
C VAL A 44 1.67 -0.13 -5.14
N GLN A 45 1.59 0.22 -6.43
CA GLN A 45 2.75 0.56 -7.26
C GLN A 45 3.43 1.87 -6.82
N ASN A 46 2.66 2.86 -6.34
CA ASN A 46 3.22 4.08 -5.75
C ASN A 46 3.98 3.78 -4.45
N ILE A 47 3.40 2.95 -3.57
CA ILE A 47 4.09 2.53 -2.34
C ILE A 47 5.35 1.74 -2.70
N ALA A 48 5.29 0.84 -3.68
CA ALA A 48 6.48 0.14 -4.17
C ALA A 48 7.59 1.10 -4.65
N ALA A 49 7.24 2.17 -5.36
CA ALA A 49 8.20 3.20 -5.76
C ALA A 49 8.78 3.95 -4.54
N MET A 50 7.97 4.27 -3.52
CA MET A 50 8.48 4.86 -2.27
C MET A 50 9.47 3.93 -1.55
N LEU A 51 9.18 2.63 -1.49
CA LEU A 51 10.06 1.64 -0.87
C LEU A 51 11.41 1.58 -1.59
N ASP A 52 11.39 1.57 -2.93
CA ASP A 52 12.62 1.61 -3.75
C ASP A 52 13.43 2.89 -3.48
N GLU A 53 12.78 4.06 -3.43
CA GLU A 53 13.42 5.35 -3.15
C GLU A 53 14.08 5.40 -1.76
N LYS A 54 13.55 4.65 -0.78
CA LYS A 54 14.07 4.58 0.59
C LYS A 54 15.01 3.39 0.83
N GLY A 55 15.30 2.59 -0.21
CA GLY A 55 16.17 1.40 -0.11
C GLY A 55 15.57 0.26 0.71
N ILE A 56 14.24 0.18 0.78
CA ILE A 56 13.53 -0.81 1.60
C ILE A 56 13.09 -1.99 0.71
N PRO A 57 13.33 -3.24 1.15
CA PRO A 57 12.90 -4.41 0.40
C PRO A 57 11.37 -4.44 0.20
N ARG A 58 10.97 -4.71 -1.05
CA ARG A 58 9.60 -4.96 -1.46
C ARG A 58 9.49 -6.26 -2.25
N ASN A 59 8.27 -6.70 -2.53
CA ASN A 59 8.06 -7.86 -3.38
C ASN A 59 8.41 -7.52 -4.84
N SER A 60 9.19 -8.40 -5.49
CA SER A 60 9.69 -8.21 -6.86
C SER A 60 8.58 -8.23 -7.91
N ASP A 61 7.45 -8.90 -7.65
CA ASP A 61 6.31 -9.04 -8.55
C ASP A 61 5.42 -7.79 -8.58
N ILE A 62 5.76 -6.79 -7.75
CA ILE A 62 5.10 -5.49 -7.74
C ILE A 62 5.94 -4.52 -8.57
N THR A 63 5.47 -4.21 -9.78
CA THR A 63 6.11 -3.18 -10.61
C THR A 63 5.92 -1.80 -9.97
N PRO A 64 6.99 -1.07 -9.62
CA PRO A 64 6.88 0.27 -9.07
C PRO A 64 6.45 1.26 -10.16
N LEU A 65 5.80 2.36 -9.79
CA LEU A 65 5.50 3.42 -10.75
C LEU A 65 6.80 4.06 -11.28
N SER A 66 7.04 3.92 -12.58
CA SER A 66 8.14 4.56 -13.29
C SER A 66 7.90 6.04 -13.55
N GLY A 67 8.96 6.85 -13.54
CA GLY A 67 8.91 8.27 -13.85
C GLY A 67 8.63 9.14 -12.62
N LYS A 68 9.64 9.87 -12.15
CA LYS A 68 9.44 10.93 -11.15
C LYS A 68 8.47 11.95 -11.76
N THR A 69 7.31 12.15 -11.15
CA THR A 69 6.51 13.35 -11.44
C THR A 69 7.32 14.54 -10.94
N THR A 70 8.10 15.13 -11.85
CA THR A 70 8.88 16.34 -11.60
C THR A 70 7.95 17.42 -11.03
N GLY A 71 8.17 17.82 -9.77
CA GLY A 71 7.54 18.99 -9.17
C GLY A 71 6.37 18.75 -8.22
N GLU A 72 5.89 17.51 -8.03
CA GLU A 72 4.87 17.23 -7.00
C GLU A 72 5.47 16.36 -5.89
N SER A 73 5.42 16.87 -4.67
CA SER A 73 5.62 16.15 -3.39
C SER A 73 4.61 15.00 -3.16
N GLY A 74 3.87 14.59 -4.19
CA GLY A 74 2.74 13.67 -4.14
C GLY A 74 3.09 12.19 -4.01
N ARG A 75 4.37 11.80 -4.12
CA ARG A 75 4.77 10.40 -3.85
C ARG A 75 4.76 10.09 -2.36
N GLU A 76 5.14 11.04 -1.49
CA GLU A 76 5.32 10.81 -0.05
C GLU A 76 4.08 11.09 0.82
N THR A 77 2.91 11.38 0.23
CA THR A 77 1.71 11.78 1.00
C THR A 77 1.30 10.79 2.09
N ASP A 78 1.60 9.50 1.89
CA ASP A 78 1.27 8.44 2.85
C ASP A 78 2.52 7.88 3.56
N TRP A 79 3.71 8.45 3.31
CA TRP A 79 4.97 7.95 3.87
C TRP A 79 4.96 7.85 5.41
N PRO A 80 4.42 8.83 6.17
CA PRO A 80 4.34 8.73 7.63
C PRO A 80 3.56 7.52 8.16
N ILE A 81 2.68 6.92 7.35
CA ILE A 81 1.97 5.68 7.68
C ILE A 81 2.82 4.49 7.25
N VAL A 82 3.33 4.51 6.02
CA VAL A 82 4.16 3.44 5.45
C VAL A 82 5.41 3.20 6.30
N GLU A 83 6.10 4.24 6.74
CA GLU A 83 7.34 4.14 7.53
C GLU A 83 7.16 3.42 8.87
N LYS A 84 5.95 3.46 9.45
CA LYS A 84 5.65 2.73 10.69
C LYS A 84 5.52 1.23 10.45
N LEU A 85 5.30 0.83 9.20
CA LEU A 85 5.06 -0.55 8.79
C LEU A 85 6.30 -1.20 8.17
N VAL A 86 7.24 -0.44 7.61
CA VAL A 86 8.39 -1.02 6.89
C VAL A 86 9.37 -1.80 7.77
N SER A 87 9.39 -1.55 9.09
CA SER A 87 10.21 -2.29 10.05
C SER A 87 9.52 -3.55 10.59
N MET A 88 8.22 -3.72 10.35
CA MET A 88 7.47 -4.86 10.86
C MET A 88 7.68 -6.10 9.98
N GLU A 89 7.64 -7.27 10.61
CA GLU A 89 7.69 -8.54 9.92
C GLU A 89 6.37 -8.86 9.22
N LYS A 90 6.42 -9.78 8.24
CA LYS A 90 5.24 -10.17 7.44
C LYS A 90 4.06 -10.60 8.30
N ALA A 91 4.32 -11.37 9.36
CA ALA A 91 3.29 -11.88 10.25
C ALA A 91 2.58 -10.76 11.03
N ASP A 92 3.32 -9.75 11.49
CA ASP A 92 2.79 -8.65 12.28
C ASP A 92 1.94 -7.70 11.44
N ILE A 93 2.42 -7.35 10.23
CA ILE A 93 1.62 -6.53 9.31
C ILE A 93 0.39 -7.31 8.85
N TRP A 94 0.50 -8.62 8.67
CA TRP A 94 -0.67 -9.44 8.37
C TRP A 94 -1.68 -9.45 9.51
N ALA A 95 -1.24 -9.49 10.77
CA ALA A 95 -2.14 -9.36 11.92
C ALA A 95 -2.90 -8.03 11.88
N LYS A 96 -2.21 -6.91 11.61
CA LYS A 96 -2.84 -5.60 11.41
C LYS A 96 -3.83 -5.58 10.24
N CYS A 97 -3.47 -6.20 9.11
CA CYS A 97 -4.39 -6.31 7.97
C CYS A 97 -5.69 -7.04 8.34
N LYS A 98 -5.60 -8.11 9.15
CA LYS A 98 -6.79 -8.84 9.62
C LYS A 98 -7.64 -7.98 10.55
N GLU A 99 -7.03 -7.21 11.44
CA GLU A 99 -7.76 -6.28 12.33
C GLU A 99 -8.54 -5.24 11.52
N VAL A 100 -7.87 -4.60 10.55
CA VAL A 100 -8.50 -3.66 9.61
C VAL A 100 -9.69 -4.30 8.89
N LEU A 101 -9.50 -5.48 8.31
CA LEU A 101 -10.55 -6.18 7.56
C LEU A 101 -11.69 -6.72 8.43
N ALA A 102 -11.47 -6.91 9.73
CA ALA A 102 -12.50 -7.35 10.67
C ALA A 102 -13.43 -6.20 11.11
N ASN A 103 -12.94 -4.96 11.02
CA ASN A 103 -13.68 -3.74 11.39
C ASN A 103 -14.58 -3.21 10.26
N ASP A 104 -14.59 -3.83 9.08
CA ASP A 104 -15.45 -3.53 7.92
C ASP A 104 -16.92 -3.98 8.14
N ARG A 105 -17.46 -3.78 9.34
CA ARG A 105 -18.85 -4.14 9.70
C ARG A 105 -19.82 -3.00 9.42
#